data_AF-A0A6N7GA44-F1
#
_entry.id   AF-A0A6N7GA44-F1
#
_cell.length_a   1.000
_cell.length_b   1.000
_cell.length_c   1.000
_cell.angle_alpha   90.00
_cell.angle_beta   90.00
_cell.angle_gamma   90.00
#
_symmetry.space_group_name_H-M   'P 1'
#
loop_
_entity.id
_entity.type
_entity.pdbx_description
1 polymer ?
#
loop_
_entity_poly.entity_id
_entity_poly.type
_entity_poly.pdbx_seq_one_letter_code
_entity_poly.pdbx_strand_id
1 'polypeptide(L)'
;MVKLAAIGVFAAVLALFGGTLSASAGHWTSVEEISGNPSCDGGLKIEPVTSGDYGAVSIVVSGSSFSFTSDTEVTSVIVKGGPNANLYTYGADVFSDSGLTAPVNVKNGKTYGLSHLCFFFGDKKNPDPKK
;
A
#
# COMPACT_ATOMS: atom_id res chain seq x y z
N MET A 1 42.89 -43.79 -35.29
CA MET A 1 41.67 -43.21 -35.90
C MET A 1 40.47 -43.46 -35.00
N VAL A 2 40.10 -42.51 -34.14
CA VAL A 2 38.73 -42.11 -33.78
C VAL A 2 38.84 -40.65 -33.30
N LYS A 3 37.86 -39.84 -33.67
CA LYS A 3 37.84 -38.38 -33.78
C LYS A 3 37.88 -37.63 -32.44
N LEU A 4 38.49 -36.43 -32.46
CA LEU A 4 38.28 -35.35 -31.48
C LEU A 4 36.80 -34.90 -31.48
N ALA A 5 36.28 -34.63 -30.29
CA ALA A 5 35.26 -33.62 -30.08
C ALA A 5 35.54 -32.91 -28.75
N ALA A 6 35.86 -31.62 -28.83
CA ALA A 6 35.99 -30.72 -27.70
C ALA A 6 34.60 -30.46 -27.09
N ILE A 7 34.47 -30.55 -25.78
CA ILE A 7 33.36 -29.95 -25.05
C ILE A 7 33.90 -28.68 -24.40
N GLY A 8 33.75 -27.58 -25.13
CA GLY A 8 33.72 -26.26 -24.51
C GLY A 8 32.33 -26.04 -23.93
N VAL A 9 32.25 -25.67 -22.66
CA VAL A 9 31.08 -24.97 -22.12
C VAL A 9 31.60 -23.65 -21.57
N PHE A 10 31.32 -22.59 -22.33
CA PHE A 10 31.53 -21.20 -21.94
C PHE A 10 30.18 -20.63 -21.47
N ALA A 11 30.24 -19.93 -20.34
CA ALA A 11 29.33 -18.88 -19.87
C ALA A 11 27.88 -19.22 -19.50
N ALA A 12 27.56 -19.06 -18.23
CA ALA A 12 26.55 -18.06 -17.84
C ALA A 12 26.94 -17.48 -16.48
N VAL A 13 27.26 -16.19 -16.52
CA VAL A 13 27.60 -15.32 -15.40
C VAL A 13 26.53 -15.44 -14.31
N LEU A 14 26.98 -15.68 -13.07
CA LEU A 14 26.17 -15.57 -11.88
C LEU A 14 25.72 -14.10 -11.77
N ALA A 15 24.57 -13.76 -12.36
CA ALA A 15 23.96 -12.47 -12.22
C ALA A 15 23.54 -12.31 -10.76
N LEU A 16 24.44 -11.76 -9.96
CA LEU A 16 24.14 -11.09 -8.72
C LEU A 16 23.22 -9.90 -9.06
N PHE A 17 21.95 -10.18 -9.31
CA PHE A 17 20.91 -9.19 -9.11
C PHE A 17 20.79 -8.99 -7.60
N GLY A 18 21.73 -8.22 -7.06
CA GLY A 18 21.52 -7.41 -5.87
C GLY A 18 20.51 -6.33 -6.21
N GLY A 19 19.31 -6.72 -6.63
CA GLY A 19 18.15 -5.85 -6.50
C GLY A 19 17.93 -5.76 -5.01
N THR A 20 18.39 -4.66 -4.41
CA THR A 20 17.83 -4.23 -3.15
C THR A 20 16.34 -4.09 -3.42
N LEU A 21 15.55 -5.08 -3.02
CA LEU A 21 14.15 -4.84 -2.73
C LEU A 21 14.20 -3.80 -1.62
N SER A 22 14.16 -2.53 -1.99
CA SER A 22 13.74 -1.47 -1.08
C SER A 22 12.30 -1.84 -0.74
N ALA A 23 12.14 -2.63 0.30
CA ALA A 23 10.93 -2.55 1.09
C ALA A 23 10.92 -1.09 1.59
N SER A 24 10.18 -0.24 0.91
CA SER A 24 9.83 1.07 1.45
C SER A 24 9.10 0.79 2.76
N ALA A 25 9.81 0.99 3.87
CA ALA A 25 9.18 1.02 5.18
C ALA A 25 8.13 2.13 5.13
N GLY A 26 6.91 1.82 5.56
CA GLY A 26 5.82 2.79 5.63
C GLY A 26 6.22 4.04 6.36
N HIS A 27 5.85 5.21 5.82
CA HIS A 27 6.11 6.50 6.45
C HIS A 27 5.12 6.82 7.59
N TRP A 28 4.17 5.91 7.88
CA TRP A 28 3.15 6.10 8.92
C TRP A 28 3.75 6.06 10.33
N THR A 29 3.20 6.88 11.22
CA THR A 29 3.55 6.90 12.65
C THR A 29 2.77 5.85 13.44
N SER A 30 1.52 5.55 13.03
CA SER A 30 0.71 4.51 13.64
C SER A 30 -0.24 3.89 12.65
N VAL A 31 -0.58 2.61 12.88
CA VAL A 31 -1.68 1.91 12.23
C VAL A 31 -2.63 1.40 13.32
N GLU A 32 -3.89 1.78 13.23
CA GLU A 32 -4.95 1.30 14.11
C GLU A 32 -5.99 0.52 13.30
N GLU A 33 -6.34 -0.68 13.74
CA GLU A 33 -7.50 -1.39 13.18
C GLU A 33 -8.77 -0.85 13.84
N ILE A 34 -9.64 -0.21 13.05
CA ILE A 34 -10.90 0.38 13.51
C ILE A 34 -12.08 -0.47 13.06
N SER A 35 -13.04 -0.67 13.96
CA SER A 35 -14.15 -1.59 13.71
C SER A 35 -15.16 -1.04 12.70
N GLY A 36 -15.72 -1.93 11.89
CA GLY A 36 -16.86 -1.62 11.04
C GLY A 36 -16.51 -0.81 9.79
N ASN A 37 -17.39 0.13 9.45
CA ASN A 37 -17.30 0.98 8.26
C ASN A 37 -17.17 2.45 8.68
N PRO A 38 -15.95 2.92 9.00
CA PRO A 38 -15.72 4.29 9.45
C PRO A 38 -16.18 5.30 8.38
N SER A 39 -16.57 6.49 8.84
CA SER A 39 -17.01 7.55 7.92
C SER A 39 -15.83 8.08 7.10
N CYS A 40 -16.14 8.51 5.88
CA CYS A 40 -15.21 9.21 4.99
C CYS A 40 -15.47 10.73 4.96
N ASP A 41 -16.34 11.23 5.84
CA ASP A 41 -16.77 12.63 5.84
C ASP A 41 -15.57 13.57 6.02
N GLY A 42 -15.45 14.55 5.13
CA GLY A 42 -14.33 15.49 5.11
C GLY A 42 -13.07 14.99 4.41
N GLY A 43 -13.01 13.72 4.01
CA GLY A 43 -11.94 13.13 3.22
C GLY A 43 -12.30 12.93 1.74
N LEU A 44 -11.29 12.60 0.94
CA LEU A 44 -11.45 12.11 -0.44
C LEU A 44 -11.71 10.61 -0.41
N LYS A 45 -12.92 10.21 -0.80
CA LYS A 45 -13.29 8.79 -0.96
C LYS A 45 -12.90 8.28 -2.34
N ILE A 46 -12.23 7.14 -2.39
CA ILE A 46 -11.92 6.41 -3.63
C ILE A 46 -12.60 5.05 -3.61
N GLU A 47 -13.59 4.87 -4.49
CA GLU A 47 -14.34 3.63 -4.71
C GLU A 47 -14.86 3.62 -6.17
N PRO A 48 -14.59 2.57 -6.97
CA PRO A 48 -13.80 1.37 -6.64
C PRO A 48 -12.30 1.68 -6.49
N VAL A 49 -11.57 0.83 -5.76
CA VAL A 49 -10.11 0.97 -5.59
C VAL A 49 -9.42 0.41 -6.83
N THR A 50 -9.02 1.29 -7.75
CA THR A 50 -8.33 0.96 -9.00
C THR A 50 -7.19 1.95 -9.21
N SER A 51 -6.09 1.52 -9.86
CA SER A 51 -4.99 2.45 -10.15
C SER A 51 -5.46 3.62 -11.03
N GLY A 52 -5.03 4.83 -10.69
CA GLY A 52 -5.42 6.04 -11.42
C GLY A 52 -5.24 7.32 -10.61
N ASP A 53 -5.64 8.43 -11.24
CA ASP A 53 -5.57 9.78 -10.69
C ASP A 53 -6.95 10.24 -10.21
N TYR A 54 -7.00 10.77 -8.98
CA TYR A 54 -8.21 11.14 -8.25
C TYR A 54 -8.11 12.58 -7.71
N GLY A 55 -7.82 13.52 -8.62
CA GLY A 55 -7.51 14.89 -8.26
C GLY A 55 -6.07 15.00 -7.79
N ALA A 56 -5.84 15.47 -6.56
CA ALA A 56 -4.50 15.62 -6.01
C ALA A 56 -3.81 14.28 -5.70
N VAL A 57 -4.53 13.16 -5.65
CA VAL A 57 -3.99 11.84 -5.26
C VAL A 57 -3.96 10.90 -6.46
N SER A 58 -2.81 10.28 -6.70
CA SER A 58 -2.64 9.16 -7.62
C SER A 58 -2.42 7.88 -6.83
N ILE A 59 -3.06 6.77 -7.21
CA ILE A 59 -2.84 5.47 -6.57
C ILE A 59 -2.40 4.40 -7.58
N VAL A 60 -1.59 3.46 -7.09
CA VAL A 60 -1.21 2.24 -7.81
C VAL A 60 -1.55 1.03 -6.96
N VAL A 61 -2.50 0.22 -7.42
CA VAL A 61 -2.90 -1.02 -6.76
C VAL A 61 -1.95 -2.15 -7.18
N SER A 62 -1.46 -2.90 -6.20
CA SER A 62 -0.55 -4.05 -6.36
C SER A 62 -1.03 -5.24 -5.54
N GLY A 63 -1.87 -6.09 -6.14
CA GLY A 63 -2.47 -7.23 -5.43
C GLY A 63 -3.45 -6.76 -4.36
N SER A 64 -3.17 -7.05 -3.09
CA SER A 64 -3.99 -6.63 -1.94
C SER A 64 -3.47 -5.38 -1.21
N SER A 65 -2.45 -4.73 -1.76
CA SER A 65 -1.93 -3.46 -1.29
C SER A 65 -2.05 -2.37 -2.35
N PHE A 66 -1.80 -1.12 -1.97
CA PHE A 66 -1.63 -0.02 -2.90
C PHE A 66 -0.53 0.94 -2.41
N SER A 67 -0.08 1.79 -3.32
CA SER A 67 0.72 2.98 -3.03
C SER A 67 0.01 4.23 -3.50
N PHE A 68 0.35 5.37 -2.93
CA PHE A 68 -0.15 6.65 -3.38
C PHE A 68 0.97 7.68 -3.51
N THR A 69 0.74 8.65 -4.39
CA THR A 69 1.38 9.96 -4.40
C THR A 69 0.29 11.03 -4.30
N SER A 70 0.64 12.20 -3.80
CA SER A 70 -0.29 13.31 -3.60
C SER A 70 0.39 14.64 -3.86
N ASP A 71 -0.33 15.59 -4.46
CA ASP A 71 0.07 17.01 -4.57
C ASP A 71 -0.31 17.82 -3.32
N THR A 72 -1.04 17.20 -2.38
CA THR A 72 -1.48 17.79 -1.12
C THR A 72 -1.05 16.93 0.06
N GLU A 73 -0.65 17.57 1.15
CA GLU A 73 -0.26 16.95 2.42
C GLU A 73 -1.33 16.00 2.96
N VAL A 74 -1.00 14.70 3.00
CA VAL A 74 -1.85 13.63 3.55
C VAL A 74 -1.51 13.42 5.02
N THR A 75 -2.52 13.46 5.88
CA THR A 75 -2.37 13.28 7.33
C THR A 75 -2.86 11.93 7.82
N SER A 76 -3.83 11.34 7.13
CA SER A 76 -4.25 9.97 7.38
C SER A 76 -4.92 9.32 6.19
N VAL A 77 -4.87 7.99 6.17
CA VAL A 77 -5.52 7.15 5.16
C VAL A 77 -6.29 6.03 5.85
N ILE A 78 -7.58 5.92 5.55
CA ILE A 78 -8.36 4.72 5.91
C ILE A 78 -8.34 3.76 4.74
N VAL A 79 -8.01 2.51 5.03
CA VAL A 79 -8.02 1.41 4.07
C VAL A 79 -9.08 0.40 4.50
N LYS A 80 -10.26 0.48 3.87
CA LYS A 80 -11.38 -0.41 4.19
C LYS A 80 -11.20 -1.77 3.50
N GLY A 81 -11.41 -2.84 4.25
CA GLY A 81 -11.65 -4.18 3.71
C GLY A 81 -12.20 -5.14 4.75
N GLY A 82 -13.01 -6.10 4.33
CA GLY A 82 -13.63 -7.05 5.27
C GLY A 82 -14.53 -6.37 6.33
N PRO A 83 -14.54 -6.84 7.59
CA PRO A 83 -15.40 -6.29 8.64
C PRO A 83 -14.89 -4.98 9.25
N ASN A 84 -13.60 -4.65 9.09
CA ASN A 84 -12.94 -3.52 9.77
C ASN A 84 -12.20 -2.61 8.76
N ALA A 85 -11.38 -1.67 9.23
CA ALA A 85 -10.47 -0.88 8.39
C ALA A 85 -9.12 -0.66 9.10
N ASN A 86 -8.06 -0.43 8.33
CA ASN A 86 -6.81 0.11 8.88
C ASN A 86 -6.82 1.63 8.74
N LEU A 87 -6.53 2.34 9.82
CA LEU A 87 -6.27 3.78 9.85
C LEU A 87 -4.76 4.00 9.95
N TYR A 88 -4.17 4.50 8.88
CA TYR A 88 -2.79 4.95 8.83
C TYR A 88 -2.75 6.43 9.21
N THR A 89 -1.98 6.79 10.23
CA THR A 89 -1.78 8.18 10.65
C THR A 89 -0.33 8.58 10.47
N TYR A 90 -0.11 9.76 9.90
CA TYR A 90 1.20 10.33 9.64
C TYR A 90 1.48 11.45 10.64
N GLY A 91 2.61 11.36 11.36
CA GLY A 91 3.01 12.35 12.36
C GLY A 91 3.67 13.60 11.77
N ALA A 92 4.24 13.47 10.57
CA ALA A 92 4.55 14.57 9.68
C ALA A 92 3.78 14.33 8.38
N ASP A 93 3.18 15.38 7.84
CA ASP A 93 2.36 15.31 6.64
C ASP A 93 3.18 14.74 5.46
N VAL A 94 2.55 13.83 4.69
CA VAL A 94 3.24 13.08 3.62
C VAL A 94 2.64 13.34 2.26
N PHE A 95 3.47 13.20 1.23
CA PHE A 95 3.05 13.28 -0.17
C PHE A 95 3.06 11.90 -0.86
N SER A 96 3.53 10.85 -0.20
CA SER A 96 3.52 9.50 -0.76
C SER A 96 3.67 8.45 0.32
N ASP A 97 3.10 7.27 0.07
CA ASP A 97 3.38 6.06 0.84
C ASP A 97 3.05 4.82 0.02
N SER A 98 3.46 3.65 0.49
CA SER A 98 3.32 2.40 -0.25
C SER A 98 3.15 1.19 0.66
N GLY A 99 2.60 0.11 0.08
CA GLY A 99 2.36 -1.13 0.83
C GLY A 99 1.20 -1.04 1.82
N LEU A 100 0.33 -0.04 1.68
CA LEU A 100 -0.86 0.10 2.51
C LEU A 100 -1.85 -1.02 2.20
N THR A 101 -2.47 -1.59 3.22
CA THR A 101 -3.36 -2.75 3.11
C THR A 101 -4.60 -2.59 3.95
N ALA A 102 -5.67 -3.30 3.57
CA ALA A 102 -6.79 -3.55 4.45
C ALA A 102 -6.38 -4.51 5.59
N PRO A 103 -7.20 -4.64 6.66
CA PRO A 103 -6.89 -5.52 7.79
C PRO A 103 -6.58 -6.97 7.37
N VAL A 104 -5.79 -7.65 8.21
CA VAL A 104 -5.52 -9.08 8.06
C VAL A 104 -6.69 -9.87 8.61
N ASN A 105 -7.22 -10.80 7.82
CA ASN A 105 -8.17 -11.78 8.29
C ASN A 105 -7.46 -12.78 9.22
N VAL A 106 -7.67 -12.65 10.53
CA VAL A 106 -7.06 -13.50 11.56
C VAL A 106 -7.36 -14.99 11.38
N LYS A 107 -8.40 -15.37 10.64
CA LYS A 107 -8.75 -16.78 10.38
C LYS A 107 -7.82 -17.45 9.37
N ASN A 108 -7.19 -16.68 8.48
CA ASN A 108 -6.37 -17.24 7.40
C ASN A 108 -5.04 -16.50 7.16
N GLY A 109 -4.75 -15.44 7.93
CA GLY A 109 -3.52 -14.66 7.84
C GLY A 109 -3.37 -13.83 6.56
N LYS A 110 -4.41 -13.72 5.73
CA LYS A 110 -4.39 -12.94 4.47
C LYS A 110 -5.06 -11.59 4.67
N THR A 111 -4.55 -10.56 4.01
CA THR A 111 -5.24 -9.26 3.96
C THR A 111 -6.58 -9.39 3.24
N TYR A 112 -7.59 -8.65 3.72
CA TYR A 112 -8.84 -8.50 2.98
C TYR A 112 -8.59 -7.75 1.65
N GLY A 113 -9.51 -7.93 0.70
CA GLY A 113 -9.54 -7.09 -0.50
C GLY A 113 -9.87 -5.63 -0.15
N LEU A 114 -9.32 -4.71 -0.95
CA LEU A 114 -9.56 -3.27 -0.82
C LEU A 114 -11.01 -2.97 -1.26
N SER A 115 -11.81 -2.40 -0.36
CA SER A 115 -13.20 -1.99 -0.64
C SER A 115 -13.27 -0.52 -1.05
N HIS A 116 -12.70 0.37 -0.25
CA HIS A 116 -12.54 1.79 -0.57
C HIS A 116 -11.43 2.40 0.28
N LEU A 117 -10.96 3.57 -0.15
CA LEU A 117 -9.95 4.37 0.56
C LEU A 117 -10.55 5.72 0.96
N CYS A 118 -10.08 6.28 2.07
CA CYS A 118 -10.34 7.66 2.45
C CYS A 118 -9.04 8.39 2.73
N PHE A 119 -8.77 9.43 1.96
CA PHE A 119 -7.61 10.31 2.16
C PHE A 119 -8.02 11.58 2.87
N PHE A 120 -7.29 11.92 3.93
CA PHE A 120 -7.51 13.13 4.70
C PHE A 120 -6.28 14.04 4.58
N PHE A 121 -6.53 15.35 4.53
CA PHE A 121 -5.53 16.37 4.24
C PHE A 121 -5.54 17.48 5.29
N GLY A 122 -4.36 18.02 5.61
CA GLY A 122 -4.17 19.08 6.61
C GLY A 122 -4.84 18.78 7.96
N ASP A 123 -5.44 19.79 8.59
CA ASP A 123 -6.04 19.69 9.94
C ASP A 123 -7.25 18.75 10.04
N LYS A 124 -7.78 18.26 8.92
CA LYS A 124 -8.92 17.34 8.92
C LYS A 124 -8.43 15.96 9.36
N LYS A 125 -8.40 15.73 10.66
CA LYS A 125 -8.24 14.38 11.21
C LYS A 125 -9.58 13.65 11.05
N ASN A 126 -9.52 12.36 10.72
CA ASN A 126 -10.67 11.46 10.63
C ASN A 126 -11.64 11.75 11.81
N PRO A 127 -12.95 11.94 11.57
CA PRO A 127 -13.92 12.08 12.66
C PRO A 127 -13.75 10.86 13.59
N ASP A 128 -13.44 11.13 14.85
CA ASP A 128 -12.97 10.19 15.88
C ASP A 128 -13.37 8.73 15.61
N PRO A 129 -12.40 7.78 15.66
CA PRO A 129 -12.76 6.37 15.72
C PRO A 129 -13.61 6.19 16.97
N LYS A 130 -14.92 6.03 16.78
CA LYS A 130 -15.85 5.78 17.88
C LYS A 130 -15.35 4.52 18.58
N LYS A 131 -14.71 4.72 19.73
CA LYS A 131 -14.30 3.65 20.65
C LYS A 131 -15.52 2.90 21.16
#